data_AF-A0A059F086-F1
#
_entry.id   AF-A0A059F086-F1
#
_cell.length_a   1.000
_cell.length_b   1.000
_cell.length_c   1.000
_cell.angle_alpha   90.00
_cell.angle_beta   90.00
_cell.angle_gamma   90.00
#
_symmetry.space_group_name_H-M   'P 1'
#
loop_
_entity.id
_entity.type
_entity.pdbx_description
1 polymer ?
#
loop_
_entity_poly.entity_id
_entity_poly.type
_entity_poly.pdbx_seq_one_letter_code
_entity_poly.pdbx_strand_id
1 'polypeptide(L)'
;MHYFLTLLCIHRFIIFTMVQIPLYKFSFHEEIISYENFIERDIVIKKLAKRLIELYDEIINHPRVKLIAMEMELDTETKNLELKNGERFFVKKKTVILNAANPEFRPTFHGDNLNSSLSRFLNGMGGIEKLNWKGLTKLRKSTYTKRMRISTFNYGWVFHLLGIKADELQELGLSLEEFEEYLFNLYLKCFEEIIKLVPNGNVMVFFISTHEFAFDSIDNLQVEFTEKEFILRAKLACYRAIKRYKDRLNFILNAYY
;
A
#
# COMPACT_ATOMS: atom_id res chain seq x y z
N MET A 1 -17.97 -27.74 2.88
CA MET A 1 -18.14 -27.11 1.55
C MET A 1 -19.11 -25.90 1.55
N HIS A 2 -20.06 -25.79 2.49
CA HIS A 2 -20.97 -24.64 2.56
C HIS A 2 -20.39 -23.35 3.16
N TYR A 3 -19.41 -23.41 4.07
CA TYR A 3 -18.82 -22.21 4.68
C TYR A 3 -18.01 -21.32 3.73
N PHE A 4 -17.45 -21.90 2.66
CA PHE A 4 -16.61 -21.15 1.72
C PHE A 4 -17.43 -20.29 0.75
N LEU A 5 -18.63 -20.76 0.37
CA LEU A 5 -19.57 -19.99 -0.44
C LEU A 5 -20.13 -18.79 0.34
N THR A 6 -20.42 -18.98 1.64
CA THR A 6 -20.94 -17.91 2.49
C THR A 6 -19.93 -16.78 2.69
N LEU A 7 -18.64 -17.09 2.85
CA LEU A 7 -17.58 -16.09 2.98
C LEU A 7 -17.38 -15.28 1.69
N LEU A 8 -17.45 -15.94 0.54
CA LEU A 8 -17.34 -15.30 -0.78
C LEU A 8 -18.53 -14.38 -1.08
N CYS A 9 -19.72 -14.76 -0.63
CA CYS A 9 -20.92 -13.92 -0.71
C CYS A 9 -20.84 -12.71 0.22
N ILE A 10 -20.33 -12.87 1.45
CA ILE A 10 -20.14 -11.74 2.40
C ILE A 10 -19.09 -10.76 1.88
N HIS A 11 -17.98 -11.22 1.31
CA HIS A 11 -16.97 -10.35 0.70
C HIS A 11 -17.49 -9.58 -0.51
N ARG A 12 -18.26 -10.23 -1.40
CA ARG A 12 -18.91 -9.54 -2.52
C ARG A 12 -19.97 -8.54 -2.03
N PHE A 13 -20.65 -8.84 -0.93
CA PHE A 13 -21.66 -7.95 -0.34
C PHE A 13 -21.05 -6.71 0.31
N ILE A 14 -19.90 -6.82 1.00
CA ILE A 14 -19.17 -5.69 1.59
C ILE A 14 -18.65 -4.74 0.48
N ILE A 15 -18.16 -5.29 -0.62
CA ILE A 15 -17.76 -4.49 -1.79
C ILE A 15 -18.99 -3.80 -2.43
N PHE A 16 -20.19 -4.39 -2.34
CA PHE A 16 -21.42 -3.82 -2.91
C PHE A 16 -22.07 -2.75 -2.00
N THR A 17 -22.00 -2.90 -0.68
CA THR A 17 -22.58 -1.93 0.27
C THR A 17 -21.72 -0.68 0.43
N MET A 18 -20.39 -0.76 0.25
CA MET A 18 -19.55 0.46 0.17
C MET A 18 -19.76 1.26 -1.13
N VAL A 19 -20.59 0.78 -2.05
CA VAL A 19 -20.91 1.43 -3.34
C VAL A 19 -22.29 2.11 -3.32
N GLN A 20 -23.06 2.05 -2.24
CA GLN A 20 -24.36 2.75 -2.14
C GLN A 20 -24.36 3.90 -1.11
N ILE A 21 -24.48 5.10 -1.67
CA ILE A 21 -24.57 6.43 -1.05
C ILE A 21 -25.93 6.61 -0.33
N PRO A 22 -26.01 7.37 0.79
CA PRO A 22 -27.16 8.21 1.04
C PRO A 22 -26.97 9.55 0.33
N LEU A 23 -27.73 9.73 -0.75
CA LEU A 23 -28.04 11.05 -1.29
C LEU A 23 -28.66 11.88 -0.15
N TYR A 24 -28.20 13.12 0.05
CA TYR A 24 -28.94 14.32 0.49
C TYR A 24 -28.08 15.27 1.35
N LYS A 25 -27.58 16.34 0.71
CA LYS A 25 -27.77 17.77 1.04
C LYS A 25 -26.59 18.56 0.48
N PHE A 26 -26.66 18.89 -0.81
CA PHE A 26 -25.89 20.01 -1.34
C PHE A 26 -26.74 21.27 -1.22
N SER A 27 -26.24 22.20 -0.42
CA SER A 27 -26.62 23.61 -0.44
C SER A 27 -26.10 24.19 -1.75
N PHE A 28 -27.02 24.77 -2.53
CA PHE A 28 -26.74 25.49 -3.77
C PHE A 28 -25.69 26.58 -3.53
N HIS A 29 -24.48 26.39 -4.05
CA HIS A 29 -23.67 27.46 -4.63
C HIS A 29 -23.01 26.92 -5.90
N GLU A 30 -23.10 27.75 -6.93
CA GLU A 30 -22.82 27.46 -8.32
C GLU A 30 -21.36 27.07 -8.54
N GLU A 31 -21.14 25.86 -9.03
CA GLU A 31 -20.30 25.64 -10.19
C GLU A 31 -20.99 24.53 -10.99
N ILE A 32 -21.27 24.82 -12.27
CA ILE A 32 -21.65 23.78 -13.24
C ILE A 32 -20.36 22.96 -13.45
N ILE A 33 -20.07 22.09 -12.50
CA ILE A 33 -19.19 20.94 -12.70
C ILE A 33 -19.89 20.16 -13.81
N SER A 34 -19.31 20.12 -15.00
CA SER A 34 -19.95 19.49 -16.14
C SER A 34 -20.22 18.03 -15.77
N TYR A 35 -21.50 17.66 -15.77
CA TYR A 35 -21.97 16.31 -15.48
C TYR A 35 -21.25 15.23 -16.34
N GLU A 36 -20.71 15.65 -17.48
CA GLU A 36 -19.88 14.86 -18.40
C GLU A 36 -18.54 14.42 -17.78
N ASN A 37 -17.81 15.31 -17.10
CA ASN A 37 -16.54 14.96 -16.44
C ASN A 37 -16.74 13.87 -15.37
N PHE A 38 -17.87 13.93 -14.65
CA PHE A 38 -18.22 12.95 -13.62
C PHE A 38 -18.53 11.57 -14.22
N ILE A 39 -19.28 11.51 -15.33
CA ILE A 39 -19.59 10.25 -16.03
C ILE A 39 -18.31 9.60 -16.59
N GLU A 40 -17.39 10.40 -17.15
CA GLU A 40 -16.12 9.89 -17.68
C GLU A 40 -15.24 9.28 -16.57
N ARG A 41 -15.15 9.94 -15.42
CA ARG A 41 -14.37 9.44 -14.28
C ARG A 41 -14.96 8.18 -13.65
N ASP A 42 -16.29 8.06 -13.63
CA ASP A 42 -16.96 6.82 -13.21
C ASP A 42 -16.60 5.62 -14.11
N ILE A 43 -16.46 5.85 -15.42
CA ILE A 43 -15.99 4.84 -16.36
C ILE A 43 -14.53 4.47 -16.07
N VAL A 44 -13.68 5.46 -15.80
CA VAL A 44 -12.26 5.24 -15.43
C VAL A 44 -12.18 4.39 -14.16
N ILE A 45 -12.91 4.75 -13.10
CA ILE A 45 -12.96 3.98 -11.84
C ILE A 45 -13.39 2.53 -12.08
N LYS A 46 -14.43 2.30 -12.89
CA LYS A 46 -14.88 0.94 -13.23
C LYS A 46 -13.79 0.15 -13.98
N LYS A 47 -13.09 0.80 -14.93
CA LYS A 47 -11.96 0.18 -15.66
C LYS A 47 -10.80 -0.14 -14.72
N LEU A 48 -10.43 0.77 -13.82
CA LEU A 48 -9.37 0.56 -12.84
C LEU A 48 -9.71 -0.58 -11.88
N ALA A 49 -10.93 -0.61 -11.35
CA ALA A 49 -11.40 -1.69 -10.47
C ALA A 49 -11.37 -3.06 -11.17
N LYS A 50 -11.85 -3.13 -12.43
CA LYS A 50 -11.76 -4.36 -13.23
C LYS A 50 -10.32 -4.82 -13.40
N ARG A 51 -9.42 -3.90 -13.79
CA ARG A 51 -7.99 -4.19 -13.96
C ARG A 51 -7.33 -4.65 -12.66
N LEU A 52 -7.72 -4.06 -11.53
CA LEU A 52 -7.20 -4.44 -10.21
C LEU A 52 -7.61 -5.87 -9.85
N ILE A 53 -8.84 -6.27 -10.15
CA ILE A 53 -9.34 -7.65 -9.96
C ILE A 53 -8.59 -8.64 -10.85
N GLU A 54 -8.46 -8.34 -12.15
CA GLU A 54 -7.72 -9.21 -13.08
C GLU A 54 -6.27 -9.42 -12.63
N LEU A 55 -5.62 -8.34 -12.17
CA LEU A 55 -4.25 -8.40 -11.70
C LEU A 55 -4.13 -9.11 -10.36
N TYR A 56 -5.11 -8.93 -9.46
CA TYR A 56 -5.22 -9.67 -8.21
C TYR A 56 -5.26 -11.18 -8.46
N ASP A 57 -6.14 -11.63 -9.36
CA ASP A 57 -6.29 -13.05 -9.70
C ASP A 57 -4.99 -13.64 -10.25
N GLU A 58 -4.23 -12.84 -11.02
CA GLU A 58 -2.95 -13.28 -11.57
C GLU A 58 -1.85 -13.42 -10.49
N ILE A 59 -1.78 -12.49 -9.54
CA ILE A 59 -0.73 -12.51 -8.51
C ILE A 59 -1.03 -13.55 -7.43
N ILE A 60 -2.27 -13.70 -6.99
CA ILE A 60 -2.63 -14.55 -5.85
C ILE A 60 -2.42 -16.04 -6.14
N ASN A 61 -2.54 -16.43 -7.41
CA ASN A 61 -2.32 -17.79 -7.86
C ASN A 61 -0.83 -18.17 -7.86
N HIS A 62 0.09 -17.20 -7.79
CA HIS A 62 1.52 -17.48 -7.75
C HIS A 62 1.94 -18.20 -6.46
N PRO A 63 2.85 -19.19 -6.49
CA PRO A 63 3.27 -19.94 -5.29
C PRO A 63 4.09 -19.11 -4.30
N ARG A 64 4.61 -17.96 -4.71
CA ARG A 64 5.41 -17.06 -3.86
C ARG A 64 4.66 -15.83 -3.35
N VAL A 65 3.37 -15.72 -3.63
CA VAL A 65 2.54 -14.60 -3.20
C VAL A 65 1.43 -15.14 -2.31
N LYS A 66 1.39 -14.66 -1.06
CA LYS A 66 0.31 -14.92 -0.12
C LYS A 66 -0.39 -13.61 0.19
N LEU A 67 -1.71 -13.61 0.13
CA LEU A 67 -2.53 -12.51 0.63
C LEU A 67 -2.98 -12.83 2.04
N ILE A 68 -2.96 -11.82 2.88
CA ILE A 68 -3.59 -11.86 4.20
C ILE A 68 -4.43 -10.60 4.36
N ALA A 69 -5.48 -10.70 5.18
CA ALA A 69 -6.25 -9.57 5.65
C ALA A 69 -6.12 -9.56 7.17
N MET A 70 -4.97 -9.11 7.66
CA MET A 70 -4.79 -8.93 9.11
C MET A 70 -5.36 -7.57 9.45
N GLU A 71 -6.25 -7.55 10.45
CA GLU A 71 -6.76 -6.31 11.03
C GLU A 71 -5.62 -5.41 11.52
N MET A 72 -5.97 -4.18 11.87
CA MET A 72 -5.01 -3.08 12.00
C MET A 72 -3.85 -3.31 12.97
N GLU A 73 -3.95 -4.27 13.89
CA GLU A 73 -2.89 -4.55 14.85
C GLU A 73 -2.01 -5.72 14.38
N LEU A 74 -0.74 -5.39 14.11
CA LEU A 74 0.30 -6.41 14.00
C LEU A 74 0.67 -6.85 15.42
N ASP A 75 0.29 -8.07 15.75
CA ASP A 75 0.37 -8.64 17.08
C ASP A 75 1.46 -9.73 17.20
N THR A 76 1.43 -10.49 18.29
CA THR A 76 2.34 -11.63 18.49
C THR A 76 2.10 -12.78 17.52
N GLU A 77 0.86 -12.99 17.08
CA GLU A 77 0.51 -14.06 16.12
C GLU A 77 1.10 -13.80 14.74
N THR A 78 1.26 -12.51 14.38
CA THR A 78 1.97 -12.08 13.17
C THR A 78 3.33 -12.77 13.04
N LYS A 79 4.05 -13.04 14.15
CA LYS A 79 5.38 -13.70 14.11
C LYS A 79 5.32 -15.14 13.56
N ASN A 80 4.16 -15.78 13.63
CA ASN A 80 3.93 -17.15 13.17
C ASN A 80 3.44 -17.19 11.71
N LEU A 81 3.39 -16.06 11.01
CA LEU A 81 3.02 -16.05 9.60
C LEU A 81 3.91 -16.99 8.78
N GLU A 82 3.24 -17.79 7.96
CA GLU A 82 3.88 -18.68 7.00
C GLU A 82 3.68 -18.16 5.57
N LEU A 83 4.67 -18.38 4.74
CA LEU A 83 4.59 -18.25 3.29
C LEU A 83 3.65 -19.34 2.71
N LYS A 84 3.31 -19.19 1.43
CA LYS A 84 2.40 -20.15 0.75
C LYS A 84 3.02 -21.53 0.56
N ASN A 85 4.35 -21.65 0.60
CA ASN A 85 5.07 -22.92 0.61
C ASN A 85 5.21 -23.55 2.03
N GLY A 86 4.61 -22.95 3.06
CA GLY A 86 4.67 -23.43 4.45
C GLY A 86 5.91 -23.01 5.23
N GLU A 87 6.87 -22.30 4.61
CA GLU A 87 8.02 -21.78 5.33
C GLU A 87 7.63 -20.58 6.21
N ARG A 88 8.33 -20.39 7.33
CA ARG A 88 8.12 -19.21 8.19
C ARG A 88 8.48 -17.92 7.45
N PHE A 89 7.66 -16.89 7.61
CA PHE A 89 7.92 -15.56 7.06
C PHE A 89 9.06 -14.85 7.79
N PHE A 90 9.04 -14.87 9.13
CA PHE A 90 10.05 -14.23 9.99
C PHE A 90 11.30 -15.10 10.12
N VAL A 91 12.28 -14.87 9.24
CA VAL A 91 13.56 -15.58 9.20
C VAL A 91 14.69 -14.56 9.28
N LYS A 92 15.63 -14.78 10.20
CA LYS A 92 16.74 -13.87 10.47
C LYS A 92 17.55 -13.59 9.21
N LYS A 93 17.80 -12.31 8.92
CA LYS A 93 18.48 -11.79 7.72
C LYS A 93 17.77 -12.13 6.39
N LYS A 94 16.51 -12.56 6.43
CA LYS A 94 15.70 -12.81 5.23
C LYS A 94 14.41 -11.99 5.17
N THR A 95 13.96 -11.43 6.28
CA THR A 95 12.68 -10.72 6.35
C THR A 95 12.85 -9.23 6.07
N VAL A 96 11.96 -8.71 5.23
CA VAL A 96 11.79 -7.29 4.97
C VAL A 96 10.34 -6.89 5.18
N ILE A 97 10.12 -5.74 5.82
CA ILE A 97 8.80 -5.14 5.99
C ILE A 97 8.80 -3.80 5.26
N LEU A 98 7.78 -3.54 4.45
CA LEU A 98 7.52 -2.22 3.91
C LEU A 98 6.69 -1.43 4.91
N ASN A 99 7.09 -0.19 5.21
CA ASN A 99 6.33 0.72 6.05
C ASN A 99 5.83 1.90 5.20
N ALA A 100 4.54 2.24 5.32
CA ALA A 100 4.00 3.52 4.84
C ALA A 100 4.43 4.63 5.80
N ALA A 101 5.50 5.34 5.46
CA ALA A 101 6.17 6.29 6.33
C ALA A 101 5.48 7.65 6.36
N ASN A 102 5.63 8.36 7.48
CA ASN A 102 5.36 9.80 7.56
C ASN A 102 6.53 10.64 6.98
N PRO A 103 6.31 11.94 6.69
CA PRO A 103 7.34 12.82 6.14
C PRO A 103 8.62 12.92 7.00
N GLU A 104 8.49 12.76 8.31
CA GLU A 104 9.61 12.83 9.26
C GLU A 104 10.45 11.54 9.28
N PHE A 105 9.95 10.47 8.66
CA PHE A 105 10.48 9.10 8.80
C PHE A 105 10.69 8.72 10.27
N ARG A 106 9.68 8.94 11.12
CA ARG A 106 9.73 8.60 12.54
C ARG A 106 8.68 7.56 12.93
N PRO A 107 8.95 6.72 13.95
CA PRO A 107 7.90 5.92 14.56
C PRO A 107 6.82 6.83 15.14
N THR A 108 5.57 6.41 15.02
CA THR A 108 4.43 7.02 15.74
C THR A 108 3.86 5.96 16.68
N PHE A 109 3.41 6.33 17.87
CA PHE A 109 2.83 5.38 18.84
C PHE A 109 1.38 5.71 19.19
N HIS A 110 0.84 6.74 18.55
CA HIS A 110 -0.50 7.24 18.78
C HIS A 110 -1.28 7.20 17.47
N GLY A 111 -2.58 6.98 17.59
CA GLY A 111 -3.49 6.88 16.46
C GLY A 111 -3.61 5.47 15.89
N ASP A 112 -4.67 5.33 15.09
CA ASP A 112 -5.16 4.10 14.49
C ASP A 112 -4.72 4.01 13.03
N ASN A 113 -3.41 4.10 12.79
CA ASN A 113 -2.83 4.02 11.43
C ASN A 113 -1.70 3.00 11.33
N LEU A 114 -1.38 2.62 10.09
CA LEU A 114 -0.40 1.58 9.78
C LEU A 114 0.98 1.87 10.39
N ASN A 115 1.46 3.12 10.35
CA ASN A 115 2.75 3.48 10.92
C ASN A 115 2.74 3.30 12.44
N SER A 116 1.63 3.61 13.12
CA SER A 116 1.45 3.38 14.56
C SER A 116 1.51 1.90 14.92
N SER A 117 0.73 1.08 14.22
CA SER A 117 0.72 -0.38 14.43
C SER A 117 2.09 -1.02 14.14
N LEU A 118 2.74 -0.64 13.03
CA LEU A 118 4.09 -1.10 12.71
C LEU A 118 5.11 -0.65 13.76
N SER A 119 5.00 0.58 14.27
CA SER A 119 5.92 1.07 15.30
C SER A 119 5.80 0.26 16.59
N ARG A 120 4.58 -0.03 17.05
CA ARG A 120 4.34 -0.89 18.22
C ARG A 120 4.91 -2.30 18.02
N PHE A 121 4.60 -2.92 16.88
CA PHE A 121 5.11 -4.24 16.53
C PHE A 121 6.65 -4.28 16.46
N LEU A 122 7.24 -3.31 15.76
CA LEU A 122 8.69 -3.23 15.57
C LEU A 122 9.43 -2.87 16.86
N ASN A 123 8.81 -2.13 17.79
CA ASN A 123 9.36 -1.90 19.12
C ASN A 123 9.61 -3.23 19.84
N GLY A 124 8.61 -4.12 19.84
CA GLY A 124 8.73 -5.48 20.40
C GLY A 124 9.67 -6.41 19.62
N MET A 125 10.16 -5.98 18.46
CA MET A 125 11.05 -6.73 17.57
C MET A 125 12.44 -6.09 17.43
N GLY A 126 12.79 -5.16 18.32
CA GLY A 126 14.10 -4.51 18.34
C GLY A 126 14.37 -3.60 17.14
N GLY A 127 13.31 -3.08 16.50
CA GLY A 127 13.36 -2.16 15.36
C GLY A 127 13.36 -0.68 15.75
N ILE A 128 13.25 -0.36 17.03
CA ILE A 128 13.25 1.01 17.57
C ILE A 128 14.34 1.15 18.63
N GLU A 129 15.09 2.26 18.57
CA GLU A 129 16.11 2.65 19.54
C GLU A 129 15.95 4.15 19.84
N LYS A 130 15.89 4.53 21.13
CA LYS A 130 15.76 5.94 21.57
C LYS A 130 14.62 6.68 20.85
N LEU A 131 13.45 6.05 20.76
CA LEU A 131 12.26 6.57 20.07
C LEU A 131 12.44 6.84 18.57
N ASN A 132 13.41 6.20 17.92
CA ASN A 132 13.66 6.32 16.48
C ASN A 132 13.84 4.94 15.85
N TRP A 133 13.65 4.85 14.53
CA TRP A 133 13.93 3.62 13.78
C TRP A 133 15.41 3.24 13.92
N LYS A 134 15.67 1.99 14.30
CA LYS A 134 17.02 1.51 14.59
C LYS A 134 17.88 1.50 13.33
N GLY A 135 18.96 2.30 13.35
CA GLY A 135 19.89 2.40 12.23
C GLY A 135 19.26 2.98 10.96
N LEU A 136 18.33 3.93 11.11
CA LEU A 136 17.70 4.61 9.98
C LEU A 136 18.74 5.29 9.08
N THR A 137 18.74 4.95 7.80
CA THR A 137 19.68 5.47 6.81
C THR A 137 19.00 5.82 5.50
N LYS A 138 19.62 6.74 4.74
CA LYS A 138 19.23 7.08 3.38
C LYS A 138 19.82 6.06 2.40
N LEU A 139 19.08 5.73 1.35
CA LEU A 139 19.61 5.02 0.19
C LEU A 139 20.63 5.89 -0.54
N ARG A 140 21.89 5.46 -0.61
CA ARG A 140 22.93 6.20 -1.36
C ARG A 140 22.60 6.14 -2.85
N LYS A 141 22.70 7.29 -3.55
CA LYS A 141 22.56 7.39 -5.02
C LYS A 141 21.20 6.90 -5.58
N SER A 142 20.09 7.29 -4.95
CA SER A 142 18.74 7.03 -5.47
C SER A 142 17.99 8.35 -5.74
N THR A 143 17.24 8.41 -6.85
CA THR A 143 16.31 9.51 -7.14
C THR A 143 15.20 9.59 -6.09
N TYR A 144 14.88 8.47 -5.43
CA TYR A 144 13.90 8.38 -4.34
C TYR A 144 14.50 8.62 -2.94
N THR A 145 15.66 9.27 -2.84
CA THR A 145 16.28 9.65 -1.56
C THR A 145 15.43 10.58 -0.69
N LYS A 146 14.37 11.19 -1.19
CA LYS A 146 13.39 11.91 -0.35
C LYS A 146 12.23 11.04 0.11
N ARG A 147 11.96 9.93 -0.60
CA ARG A 147 10.79 9.06 -0.38
C ARG A 147 11.11 7.72 0.27
N MET A 148 12.39 7.34 0.38
CA MET A 148 12.76 6.01 0.86
C MET A 148 13.88 6.04 1.89
N ARG A 149 13.69 5.37 3.02
CA ARG A 149 14.71 5.10 4.05
C ARG A 149 14.76 3.61 4.37
N ILE A 150 15.87 3.18 4.94
CA ILE A 150 16.06 1.80 5.40
C ILE A 150 16.43 1.83 6.87
N SER A 151 15.81 0.98 7.67
CA SER A 151 16.20 0.68 9.05
C SER A 151 16.31 -0.83 9.26
N THR A 152 16.61 -1.24 10.49
CA THR A 152 16.84 -2.64 10.85
C THR A 152 16.00 -3.07 12.04
N PHE A 153 15.71 -4.36 12.13
CA PHE A 153 15.09 -5.00 13.29
C PHE A 153 15.64 -6.42 13.46
N ASN A 154 15.21 -7.17 14.48
CA ASN A 154 15.84 -8.44 14.86
C ASN A 154 15.86 -9.52 13.75
N TYR A 155 14.91 -9.48 12.80
CA TYR A 155 14.82 -10.47 11.72
C TYR A 155 15.32 -9.96 10.36
N GLY A 156 15.57 -8.66 10.20
CA GLY A 156 16.06 -8.11 8.94
C GLY A 156 15.88 -6.60 8.85
N TRP A 157 15.22 -6.13 7.79
CA TRP A 157 15.18 -4.72 7.42
C TRP A 157 13.77 -4.18 7.30
N VAL A 158 13.63 -2.87 7.52
CA VAL A 158 12.39 -2.15 7.22
C VAL A 158 12.69 -1.12 6.16
N PHE A 159 11.93 -1.17 5.07
CA PHE A 159 11.97 -0.17 4.01
C PHE A 159 10.81 0.79 4.24
N HIS A 160 11.14 2.03 4.59
CA HIS A 160 10.18 3.09 4.87
C HIS A 160 9.93 3.86 3.57
N LEU A 161 8.72 3.75 3.04
CA LEU A 161 8.29 4.42 1.82
C LEU A 161 7.32 5.53 2.21
N LEU A 162 7.72 6.76 1.95
CA LEU A 162 6.82 7.90 2.01
C LEU A 162 6.00 7.90 0.70
N GLY A 163 4.70 7.71 0.82
CA GLY A 163 3.76 7.84 -0.29
C GLY A 163 3.65 9.26 -0.80
N ILE A 164 2.70 9.46 -1.71
CA ILE A 164 2.27 10.79 -2.16
C ILE A 164 0.88 11.02 -1.59
N LYS A 165 0.63 12.20 -1.02
CA LYS A 165 -0.71 12.62 -0.61
C LYS A 165 -1.48 13.17 -1.80
N ALA A 166 -2.81 13.10 -1.78
CA ALA A 166 -3.65 13.54 -2.89
C ALA A 166 -3.46 15.03 -3.25
N ASP A 167 -3.28 15.91 -2.28
CA ASP A 167 -2.96 17.34 -2.47
C ASP A 167 -1.52 17.60 -2.94
N GLU A 168 -0.60 16.71 -2.59
CA GLU A 168 0.82 16.81 -2.96
C GLU A 168 1.05 16.65 -4.48
N LEU A 169 0.06 16.16 -5.24
CA LEU A 169 0.16 16.06 -6.71
C LEU A 169 0.43 17.40 -7.39
N GLN A 170 -0.20 18.48 -6.91
CA GLN A 170 0.00 19.81 -7.48
C GLN A 170 1.42 20.32 -7.24
N GLU A 171 1.91 20.19 -6.00
CA GLU A 171 3.25 20.63 -5.61
C GLU A 171 4.35 19.85 -6.35
N LEU A 172 4.09 18.58 -6.65
CA LEU A 172 5.00 17.73 -7.41
C LEU A 172 4.87 17.90 -8.93
N GLY A 173 3.86 18.65 -9.39
CA GLY A 173 3.57 18.80 -10.82
C GLY A 173 3.25 17.46 -11.49
N LEU A 174 2.51 16.59 -10.81
CA LEU A 174 2.09 15.27 -11.31
C LEU A 174 0.59 15.25 -11.60
N SER A 175 0.23 14.67 -12.74
CA SER A 175 -1.16 14.28 -13.01
C SER A 175 -1.53 13.02 -12.23
N LEU A 176 -2.83 12.75 -12.11
CA LEU A 176 -3.30 11.54 -11.45
C LEU A 176 -2.86 10.25 -12.17
N GLU A 177 -2.74 10.27 -13.49
CA GLU A 177 -2.19 9.17 -14.27
C GLU A 177 -0.69 8.96 -14.02
N GLU A 178 0.09 10.05 -13.92
CA GLU A 178 1.52 9.99 -13.60
C GLU A 178 1.78 9.54 -12.16
N PHE A 179 0.86 9.80 -11.23
CA PHE A 179 0.91 9.31 -9.86
C PHE A 179 0.98 7.77 -9.78
N GLU A 180 0.16 7.06 -10.58
CA GLU A 180 0.20 5.58 -10.62
C GLU A 180 1.60 5.10 -11.03
N GLU A 181 2.16 5.70 -12.09
CA GLU A 181 3.46 5.32 -12.62
C GLU A 181 4.60 5.71 -11.66
N TYR A 182 4.48 6.84 -10.97
CA TYR A 182 5.42 7.25 -9.93
C TYR A 182 5.48 6.22 -8.80
N LEU A 183 4.33 5.84 -8.25
CA LEU A 183 4.27 4.85 -7.17
C LEU A 183 4.77 3.48 -7.63
N PHE A 184 4.44 3.08 -8.86
CA PHE A 184 4.94 1.82 -9.43
C PHE A 184 6.47 1.83 -9.45
N ASN A 185 7.09 2.89 -9.95
CA ASN A 185 8.56 3.02 -9.98
C ASN A 185 9.20 3.13 -8.58
N LEU A 186 8.51 3.75 -7.62
CA LEU A 186 8.95 3.75 -6.21
C LEU A 186 8.98 2.32 -5.64
N TYR A 187 7.95 1.50 -5.89
CA TYR A 187 7.94 0.09 -5.48
C TYR A 187 9.00 -0.73 -6.23
N LEU A 188 9.16 -0.56 -7.54
CA LEU A 188 10.20 -1.26 -8.31
C LEU A 188 11.58 -0.98 -7.72
N LYS A 189 11.88 0.29 -7.45
CA LYS A 189 13.15 0.68 -6.83
C LYS A 189 13.32 0.04 -5.46
N CYS A 190 12.27 0.00 -4.65
CA CYS A 190 12.31 -0.66 -3.35
C CYS A 190 12.67 -2.15 -3.49
N PHE A 191 11.97 -2.87 -4.37
CA PHE A 191 12.20 -4.31 -4.57
C PHE A 191 13.59 -4.61 -5.16
N GLU A 192 14.12 -3.75 -6.03
CA GLU A 192 15.50 -3.87 -6.50
C GLU A 192 16.52 -3.79 -5.37
N GLU A 193 16.37 -2.81 -4.48
CA GLU A 193 17.26 -2.64 -3.33
C GLU A 193 17.12 -3.78 -2.32
N ILE A 194 15.90 -4.28 -2.12
CA ILE A 194 15.66 -5.49 -1.31
C ILE A 194 16.40 -6.68 -1.89
N ILE A 195 16.33 -6.92 -3.21
CA ILE A 195 16.97 -8.09 -3.82
C ILE A 195 18.50 -8.02 -3.73
N LYS A 196 19.09 -6.82 -3.82
CA LYS A 196 20.53 -6.64 -3.61
C LYS A 196 20.96 -7.00 -2.19
N LEU A 197 20.10 -6.71 -1.22
CA LEU A 197 20.36 -6.93 0.20
C LEU A 197 20.04 -8.36 0.64
N VAL A 198 18.95 -8.91 0.11
CA VAL A 198 18.33 -10.17 0.49
C VAL A 198 17.77 -10.89 -0.74
N PRO A 199 18.61 -11.59 -1.52
CA PRO A 199 18.13 -12.41 -2.63
C PRO A 199 17.09 -13.44 -2.16
N ASN A 200 15.95 -13.54 -2.84
CA ASN A 200 14.81 -14.37 -2.45
C ASN A 200 14.29 -14.06 -1.02
N GLY A 201 14.36 -12.80 -0.59
CA GLY A 201 13.84 -12.34 0.69
C GLY A 201 12.33 -12.49 0.84
N ASN A 202 11.90 -12.53 2.09
CA ASN A 202 10.49 -12.56 2.50
C ASN A 202 10.03 -11.13 2.76
N VAL A 203 9.09 -10.63 1.96
CA VAL A 203 8.69 -9.22 1.96
C VAL A 203 7.22 -9.09 2.36
N MET A 204 6.96 -8.34 3.42
CA MET A 204 5.61 -7.93 3.81
C MET A 204 5.32 -6.57 3.19
N VAL A 205 4.25 -6.50 2.40
CA VAL A 205 3.86 -5.32 1.64
C VAL A 205 2.51 -4.81 2.15
N PHE A 206 2.43 -3.50 2.28
CA PHE A 206 1.21 -2.76 2.53
C PHE A 206 1.01 -1.74 1.41
N PHE A 207 -0.22 -1.28 1.22
CA PHE A 207 -0.50 -0.19 0.29
C PHE A 207 -0.05 1.14 0.91
N ILE A 208 0.74 1.89 0.14
CA ILE A 208 1.10 3.28 0.47
C ILE A 208 0.19 4.22 -0.30
N SER A 209 0.05 5.46 0.18
CA SER A 209 -0.82 6.47 -0.43
C SER A 209 -2.31 6.06 -0.44
N THR A 210 -2.75 5.39 0.61
CA THR A 210 -4.18 5.13 0.93
C THR A 210 -4.53 5.83 2.25
N HIS A 211 -5.73 5.62 2.80
CA HIS A 211 -6.16 6.17 4.10
C HIS A 211 -5.88 7.68 4.23
N GLU A 212 -5.11 8.11 5.24
CA GLU A 212 -4.79 9.52 5.52
C GLU A 212 -4.13 10.29 4.35
N PHE A 213 -3.66 9.58 3.32
CA PHE A 213 -3.05 10.18 2.13
C PHE A 213 -4.03 10.29 0.95
N ALA A 214 -5.21 9.69 1.04
CA ALA A 214 -6.21 9.67 -0.01
C ALA A 214 -7.44 10.48 0.42
N PHE A 215 -7.84 11.43 -0.43
CA PHE A 215 -9.06 12.23 -0.31
C PHE A 215 -9.36 12.84 -1.68
N ASP A 216 -10.59 13.32 -1.87
CA ASP A 216 -10.99 14.03 -3.09
C ASP A 216 -10.12 15.29 -3.27
N SER A 217 -9.55 15.48 -4.46
CA SER A 217 -8.59 16.55 -4.73
C SER A 217 -8.50 16.86 -6.23
N ILE A 218 -7.59 17.75 -6.60
CA ILE A 218 -7.36 18.21 -7.97
C ILE A 218 -5.87 18.04 -8.29
N ASP A 219 -5.55 17.50 -9.46
CA ASP A 219 -4.16 17.30 -9.89
C ASP A 219 -3.51 18.57 -10.50
N ASN A 220 -2.27 18.45 -10.97
CA ASN A 220 -1.54 19.58 -11.58
C ASN A 220 -2.17 20.10 -12.89
N LEU A 221 -3.00 19.30 -13.57
CA LEU A 221 -3.71 19.64 -14.80
C LEU A 221 -5.10 20.20 -14.52
N GLN A 222 -5.40 20.50 -13.25
CA GLN A 222 -6.72 20.96 -12.79
C GLN A 222 -7.82 19.91 -12.98
N VAL A 223 -7.46 18.62 -12.99
CA VAL A 223 -8.44 17.54 -13.07
C VAL A 223 -8.84 17.09 -11.68
N GLU A 224 -10.12 17.24 -11.37
CA GLU A 224 -10.71 16.71 -10.15
C GLU A 224 -10.73 15.18 -10.16
N PHE A 225 -10.48 14.59 -9.00
CA PHE A 225 -10.55 13.16 -8.79
C PHE A 225 -11.03 12.81 -7.39
N THR A 226 -11.56 11.60 -7.27
CA THR A 226 -12.06 11.08 -5.99
C THR A 226 -10.99 10.31 -5.24
N GLU A 227 -11.12 10.25 -3.92
CA GLU A 227 -10.38 9.37 -3.03
C GLU A 227 -10.34 7.93 -3.59
N LYS A 228 -11.48 7.46 -4.10
CA LYS A 228 -11.63 6.12 -4.66
C LYS A 228 -10.73 5.88 -5.87
N GLU A 229 -10.69 6.83 -6.81
CA GLU A 229 -9.82 6.70 -7.98
C GLU A 229 -8.34 6.69 -7.56
N PHE A 230 -7.97 7.59 -6.65
CA PHE A 230 -6.63 7.69 -6.11
C PHE A 230 -6.17 6.38 -5.45
N ILE A 231 -7.01 5.80 -4.58
CA ILE A 231 -6.74 4.51 -3.93
C ILE A 231 -6.59 3.39 -4.96
N LEU A 232 -7.48 3.31 -5.97
CA LEU A 232 -7.41 2.27 -6.99
C LEU A 232 -6.08 2.32 -7.76
N ARG A 233 -5.62 3.53 -8.10
CA ARG A 233 -4.33 3.74 -8.77
C ARG A 233 -3.15 3.36 -7.86
N ALA A 234 -3.19 3.73 -6.57
CA ALA A 234 -2.18 3.33 -5.60
C ALA A 234 -2.08 1.79 -5.46
N LYS A 235 -3.23 1.10 -5.38
CA LYS A 235 -3.30 -0.37 -5.31
C LYS A 235 -2.81 -1.03 -6.60
N LEU A 236 -3.17 -0.49 -7.75
CA LEU A 236 -2.70 -0.96 -9.06
C LEU A 236 -1.17 -0.87 -9.18
N ALA A 237 -0.57 0.25 -8.77
CA ALA A 237 0.88 0.42 -8.76
C ALA A 237 1.59 -0.66 -7.92
N CYS A 238 1.08 -0.93 -6.72
CA CYS A 238 1.60 -1.99 -5.84
C CYS A 238 1.49 -3.38 -6.50
N TYR A 239 0.32 -3.74 -7.02
CA TYR A 239 0.09 -5.04 -7.65
C TYR A 239 0.94 -5.23 -8.91
N ARG A 240 1.10 -4.19 -9.72
CA ARG A 240 1.98 -4.22 -10.89
C ARG A 240 3.42 -4.51 -10.47
N ALA A 241 3.89 -3.89 -9.40
CA ALA A 241 5.24 -4.11 -8.88
C ALA A 241 5.42 -5.53 -8.32
N ILE A 242 4.45 -6.05 -7.56
CA ILE A 242 4.46 -7.45 -7.08
C ILE A 242 4.49 -8.41 -8.27
N LYS A 243 3.62 -8.22 -9.28
CA LYS A 243 3.60 -9.04 -10.49
C LYS A 243 4.97 -9.08 -11.18
N ARG A 244 5.69 -7.96 -11.23
CA ARG A 244 7.02 -7.85 -11.85
C ARG A 244 8.11 -8.64 -11.10
N TYR A 245 7.95 -8.81 -9.79
CA TYR A 245 8.98 -9.35 -8.90
C TYR A 245 8.60 -10.68 -8.21
N LYS A 246 7.40 -11.24 -8.49
CA LYS A 246 6.87 -12.46 -7.85
C LYS A 246 7.76 -13.70 -8.01
N ASP A 247 8.67 -13.72 -8.98
CA ASP A 247 9.63 -14.80 -9.20
C ASP A 247 10.96 -14.63 -8.45
N ARG A 248 11.20 -13.48 -7.82
CA ARG A 248 12.49 -13.13 -7.18
C ARG A 248 12.40 -12.89 -5.69
N LEU A 249 11.20 -12.71 -5.16
CA LEU A 249 10.89 -12.45 -3.76
C LEU A 249 9.68 -13.26 -3.34
N ASN A 250 9.58 -13.56 -2.05
CA ASN A 250 8.38 -14.14 -1.45
C ASN A 250 7.55 -13.01 -0.82
N PHE A 251 6.31 -12.84 -1.26
CA PHE A 251 5.45 -11.76 -0.81
C PHE A 251 4.37 -12.25 0.14
N ILE A 252 4.21 -11.50 1.23
CA ILE A 252 2.97 -11.41 1.99
C ILE A 252 2.40 -10.02 1.74
N LEU A 253 1.27 -9.95 1.05
CA LEU A 253 0.53 -8.70 0.88
C LEU A 253 -0.56 -8.63 1.94
N ASN A 254 -0.47 -7.66 2.84
CA ASN A 254 -1.55 -7.35 3.76
C ASN A 254 -2.52 -6.38 3.08
N ALA A 255 -3.67 -6.90 2.67
CA ALA A 255 -4.67 -6.15 1.90
C ALA A 255 -5.79 -5.53 2.73
N TYR A 256 -5.64 -5.50 4.07
CA TYR A 256 -6.54 -4.76 4.94
C TYR A 256 -6.48 -3.23 4.68
N TYR A 257 -5.32 -2.72 4.25
CA TYR A 257 -5.04 -1.30 4.05
C TYR A 257 -5.21 -0.80 2.58
#